data_AF-A0A970NBS7-F1
#
_entry.id   AF-A0A970NBS7-F1
#
_cell.length_a   1.000
_cell.length_b   1.000
_cell.length_c   1.000
_cell.angle_alpha   90.00
_cell.angle_beta   90.00
_cell.angle_gamma   90.00
#
_symmetry.space_group_name_H-M   'P 1'
#
loop_
_entity.id
_entity.type
_entity.pdbx_description
1 polymer ?
#
loop_
_entity_poly.entity_id
_entity_poly.type
_entity_poly.pdbx_seq_one_letter_code
_entity_poly.pdbx_strand_id
1 'polypeptide(L)'
;MFPTILNKESRRFLDLSVFINYTPDELLFYYYNSTINISLETYLQMQEWLAKNLGNPENLAKWVDFIDKEIEAGADLEELHMSEYLNSVGPYYYVPTNSQFHFTRCFSAEQDYLTSADFTQLSSYHKLPQKDRALNKYAQSRKTNKKALRSKDELIRDISMCRASLLKIDTVNEHILYINKFIQQRQAIGETTELAPAGPAAIPVKPQKPAEPPARFNLLDSIGRIKLRTRPEPDSNYSHLMKVYFIKSREHEKACERYKKALQDWQENRGAFLHKCDFEIQEATSTLKDALALQSTYQEIIRKSYIHSDYQNADTLGKFQHYLETGRADDLQGCMNIFEGESHWQDIKAGQERIENTIYHLQPDNESLYSANQEVSRLIASAME
;
A
#
# COMPACT_ATOMS: atom_id res chain seq x y z
N MET A 1 -6.24 2.34 -4.82
CA MET A 1 -6.18 0.98 -4.24
C MET A 1 -5.06 0.90 -3.20
N PHE A 2 -3.77 0.90 -3.57
CA PHE A 2 -2.65 0.76 -2.62
C PHE A 2 -2.64 1.74 -1.42
N PRO A 3 -2.72 3.08 -1.60
CA PRO A 3 -2.65 3.99 -0.44
C PRO A 3 -3.88 3.91 0.46
N THR A 4 -5.04 3.57 -0.11
CA THR A 4 -6.32 3.56 0.62
C THR A 4 -6.57 2.24 1.35
N ILE A 5 -6.04 1.13 0.83
CA ILE A 5 -6.34 -0.23 1.34
C ILE A 5 -5.16 -0.78 2.13
N LEU A 6 -3.93 -0.51 1.70
CA LEU A 6 -2.71 -1.03 2.31
C LEU A 6 -1.99 0.01 3.18
N ASN A 7 -2.48 1.27 3.21
CA ASN A 7 -1.82 2.39 3.87
C ASN A 7 -0.34 2.58 3.49
N LYS A 8 0.02 2.18 2.26
CA LYS A 8 1.37 2.34 1.69
C LYS A 8 1.34 3.39 0.58
N GLU A 9 2.14 4.45 0.75
CA GLU A 9 2.22 5.54 -0.24
C GLU A 9 3.03 5.11 -1.48
N SER A 10 4.09 4.33 -1.27
CA SER A 10 4.91 3.80 -2.35
C SER A 10 4.33 2.50 -2.88
N ARG A 11 3.86 2.53 -4.14
CA ARG A 11 3.28 1.35 -4.82
C ARG A 11 4.21 0.69 -5.85
N ARG A 12 5.40 1.26 -6.05
CA ARG A 12 6.22 0.94 -7.23
C ARG A 12 7.24 -0.16 -6.96
N PHE A 13 7.63 -0.38 -5.72
CA PHE A 13 8.70 -1.32 -5.37
C PHE A 13 8.13 -2.64 -4.87
N LEU A 14 8.64 -3.72 -5.44
CA LEU A 14 8.23 -5.08 -5.14
C LEU A 14 9.41 -5.84 -4.53
N ASP A 15 9.15 -6.62 -3.49
CA ASP A 15 10.16 -7.53 -2.94
C ASP A 15 10.15 -8.89 -3.64
N LEU A 16 11.14 -9.75 -3.31
CA LEU A 16 11.24 -11.10 -3.87
C LEU A 16 10.01 -11.96 -3.58
N SER A 17 9.36 -11.76 -2.44
CA SER A 17 8.22 -12.60 -2.01
C SER A 17 7.04 -12.51 -2.99
N VAL A 18 6.84 -11.35 -3.62
CA VAL A 18 5.81 -11.15 -4.66
C VAL A 18 6.05 -12.09 -5.83
N PHE A 19 7.27 -12.15 -6.35
CA PHE A 19 7.64 -12.95 -7.52
C PHE A 19 7.61 -14.46 -7.25
N ILE A 20 7.79 -14.87 -5.98
CA ILE A 20 7.64 -16.27 -5.56
C ILE A 20 6.16 -16.66 -5.54
N ASN A 21 5.29 -15.80 -5.00
CA ASN A 21 3.91 -16.19 -4.68
C ASN A 21 2.89 -15.87 -5.79
N TYR A 22 3.20 -14.95 -6.70
CA TYR A 22 2.29 -14.50 -7.74
C TYR A 22 2.91 -14.60 -9.13
N THR A 23 2.07 -14.88 -10.12
CA THR A 23 2.43 -14.86 -11.54
C THR A 23 2.45 -13.44 -12.10
N PRO A 24 3.10 -13.19 -13.27
CA PRO A 24 3.03 -11.92 -13.96
C PRO A 24 1.60 -11.41 -14.17
N ASP A 25 0.70 -12.26 -14.64
CA ASP A 25 -0.70 -11.88 -14.93
C ASP A 25 -1.45 -11.43 -13.67
N GLU A 26 -1.32 -12.17 -12.57
CA GLU A 26 -1.95 -11.85 -11.29
C GLU A 26 -1.46 -10.51 -10.74
N LEU A 27 -0.16 -10.22 -10.92
CA LEU A 27 0.40 -8.95 -10.46
C LEU A 27 -0.01 -7.80 -11.38
N LEU A 28 0.14 -7.95 -12.69
CA LEU A 28 -0.12 -6.92 -13.69
C LEU A 28 -1.57 -6.46 -13.70
N PHE A 29 -2.50 -7.31 -13.26
CA PHE A 29 -3.89 -6.92 -12.97
C PHE A 29 -3.99 -5.65 -12.10
N TYR A 30 -3.11 -5.49 -11.11
CA TYR A 30 -3.11 -4.33 -10.22
C TYR A 30 -2.35 -3.10 -10.76
N TYR A 31 -1.58 -3.26 -11.84
CA TYR A 31 -0.64 -2.26 -12.37
C TYR A 31 -1.04 -1.65 -13.72
N TYR A 32 -2.31 -1.74 -14.09
CA TYR A 32 -2.84 -1.09 -15.29
C TYR A 32 -2.48 0.40 -15.35
N ASN A 33 -1.91 0.82 -16.49
CA ASN A 33 -1.46 2.19 -16.73
C ASN A 33 -0.55 2.71 -15.60
N SER A 34 0.44 1.91 -15.20
CA SER A 34 1.28 2.18 -14.03
C SER A 34 2.75 1.83 -14.23
N THR A 35 3.54 2.01 -13.17
CA THR A 35 4.99 1.82 -13.18
C THR A 35 5.40 0.87 -12.05
N ILE A 36 6.27 -0.08 -12.39
CA ILE A 36 6.86 -1.09 -11.51
C ILE A 36 8.38 -0.89 -11.51
N ASN A 37 8.97 -0.92 -10.33
CA ASN A 37 10.40 -0.84 -10.09
C ASN A 37 10.88 -2.14 -9.43
N ILE A 38 11.89 -2.77 -10.01
CA ILE A 38 12.47 -4.02 -9.53
C ILE A 38 13.96 -3.77 -9.25
N SER A 39 14.51 -4.27 -8.13
CA SER A 39 15.97 -4.17 -7.98
C SER A 39 16.66 -5.19 -8.88
N LEU A 40 17.86 -4.83 -9.31
CA LEU A 40 18.78 -5.80 -9.90
C LEU A 40 19.02 -6.97 -8.94
N GLU A 41 19.15 -6.70 -7.64
CA GLU A 41 19.33 -7.75 -6.63
C GLU A 41 18.15 -8.75 -6.61
N THR A 42 16.91 -8.26 -6.63
CA THR A 42 15.72 -9.11 -6.70
C THR A 42 15.72 -9.97 -7.96
N TYR A 43 16.03 -9.40 -9.13
CA TYR A 43 16.12 -10.17 -10.38
C TYR A 43 17.19 -11.27 -10.30
N LEU A 44 18.40 -10.96 -9.79
CA LEU A 44 19.47 -11.94 -9.62
C LEU A 44 19.08 -13.03 -8.62
N GLN A 45 18.42 -12.67 -7.52
CA GLN A 45 17.89 -13.63 -6.55
C GLN A 45 16.84 -14.54 -7.18
N MET A 46 15.98 -14.03 -8.06
CA MET A 46 15.00 -14.86 -8.79
C MET A 46 15.70 -15.90 -9.67
N GLN A 47 16.74 -15.51 -10.41
CA GLN A 47 17.53 -16.44 -11.23
C GLN A 47 18.25 -17.48 -10.37
N GLU A 48 18.85 -17.06 -9.26
CA GLU A 48 19.55 -17.96 -8.34
C GLU A 48 18.59 -18.97 -7.69
N TRP A 49 17.44 -18.51 -7.21
CA TRP A 49 16.42 -19.36 -6.59
C TRP A 49 15.82 -20.34 -7.60
N LEU A 50 15.58 -19.90 -8.83
CA LEU A 50 15.15 -20.76 -9.92
C LEU A 50 16.18 -21.85 -10.20
N ALA A 51 17.47 -21.50 -10.33
CA ALA A 51 18.55 -22.46 -10.57
C ALA A 51 18.72 -23.48 -9.43
N LYS A 52 18.47 -23.06 -8.19
CA LYS A 52 18.54 -23.91 -6.99
C LYS A 52 17.22 -24.63 -6.67
N ASN A 53 16.16 -24.45 -7.47
CA ASN A 53 14.81 -24.96 -7.21
C ASN A 53 14.27 -24.58 -5.82
N LEU A 54 14.48 -23.33 -5.39
CA LEU A 54 14.00 -22.79 -4.11
C LEU A 54 12.71 -21.99 -4.27
N GLY A 55 11.90 -21.93 -3.22
CA GLY A 55 10.63 -21.19 -3.22
C GLY A 55 9.59 -21.85 -4.13
N ASN A 56 9.12 -21.12 -5.15
CA ASN A 56 8.19 -21.59 -6.16
C ASN A 56 8.84 -21.45 -7.56
N PRO A 57 9.49 -22.51 -8.07
CA PRO A 57 10.23 -22.44 -9.32
C PRO A 57 9.34 -22.19 -10.54
N GLU A 58 8.06 -22.57 -10.50
CA GLU A 58 7.13 -22.33 -11.61
C GLU A 58 6.85 -20.84 -11.79
N ASN A 59 6.53 -20.13 -10.70
CA ASN A 59 6.29 -18.69 -10.73
C ASN A 59 7.56 -17.91 -11.09
N LEU A 60 8.70 -18.30 -10.50
CA LEU A 60 9.99 -17.70 -10.80
C LEU A 60 10.36 -17.89 -12.28
N ALA A 61 10.13 -19.09 -12.85
CA ALA A 61 10.36 -19.35 -14.27
C ALA A 61 9.49 -18.44 -15.17
N LYS A 62 8.20 -18.29 -14.85
CA LYS A 62 7.30 -17.38 -15.60
C LYS A 62 7.78 -15.94 -15.56
N TRP A 63 8.24 -15.47 -14.40
CA TRP A 63 8.76 -14.11 -14.28
C TRP A 63 10.08 -13.89 -15.01
N VAL A 64 11.03 -14.83 -14.90
CA VAL A 64 12.30 -14.74 -15.63
C VAL A 64 12.04 -14.78 -17.13
N ASP A 65 11.16 -15.66 -17.60
CA ASP A 65 10.75 -15.72 -19.01
C ASP A 65 10.08 -14.42 -19.48
N PHE A 66 9.17 -13.86 -18.67
CA PHE A 66 8.54 -12.58 -18.93
C PHE A 66 9.57 -11.45 -19.05
N ILE A 67 10.50 -11.34 -18.10
CA ILE A 67 11.53 -10.29 -18.06
C ILE A 67 12.48 -10.43 -19.27
N ASP A 68 12.92 -11.64 -19.56
CA ASP A 68 13.96 -11.87 -20.55
C ASP A 68 13.40 -11.86 -21.99
N LYS A 69 12.17 -12.36 -22.19
CA LYS A 69 11.59 -12.56 -23.53
C LYS A 69 10.44 -11.63 -23.88
N GLU A 70 9.53 -11.35 -22.95
CA GLU A 70 8.36 -10.53 -23.27
C GLU A 70 8.68 -9.04 -23.27
N ILE A 71 9.41 -8.56 -22.25
CA ILE A 71 9.87 -7.16 -22.19
C ILE A 71 11.32 -6.98 -22.68
N GLU A 72 11.99 -8.07 -23.09
CA GLU A 72 13.32 -8.07 -23.70
C GLU A 72 14.40 -7.38 -22.84
N ALA A 73 14.35 -7.52 -21.51
CA ALA A 73 15.24 -6.79 -20.60
C ALA A 73 16.54 -7.53 -20.22
N GLY A 74 16.62 -8.85 -20.43
CA GLY A 74 17.70 -9.70 -19.91
C GLY A 74 19.12 -9.22 -20.24
N ALA A 75 19.39 -8.91 -21.52
CA ALA A 75 20.73 -8.46 -21.96
C ALA A 75 21.16 -7.13 -21.32
N ASP A 76 20.21 -6.21 -21.12
CA ASP A 76 20.49 -4.92 -20.47
C ASP A 76 20.64 -5.08 -18.94
N LEU A 77 20.00 -6.08 -18.33
CA LEU A 77 20.19 -6.41 -16.91
C LEU A 77 21.57 -7.01 -16.66
N GLU A 78 22.08 -7.82 -17.58
CA GLU A 78 23.48 -8.27 -17.57
C GLU A 78 24.44 -7.08 -17.71
N GLU A 79 24.19 -6.15 -18.66
CA GLU A 79 24.98 -4.92 -18.80
C GLU A 79 24.91 -4.07 -17.51
N LEU A 80 23.72 -3.95 -16.91
CA LEU A 80 23.52 -3.27 -15.64
C LEU A 80 24.26 -3.99 -14.50
N HIS A 81 24.38 -5.32 -14.49
CA HIS A 81 25.15 -6.04 -13.48
C HIS A 81 26.66 -5.80 -13.62
N MET A 82 27.16 -5.73 -14.85
CA MET A 82 28.59 -5.56 -15.12
C MET A 82 29.06 -4.09 -15.08
N SER A 83 28.17 -3.12 -15.26
CA SER A 83 28.53 -1.70 -15.40
C SER A 83 28.67 -0.95 -14.08
N GLU A 84 29.87 -0.45 -13.75
CA GLU A 84 30.07 0.40 -12.56
C GLU A 84 29.40 1.79 -12.63
N TYR A 85 28.94 2.21 -13.82
CA TYR A 85 28.50 3.59 -14.07
C TYR A 85 26.98 3.74 -14.23
N LEU A 86 26.27 2.62 -14.37
CA LEU A 86 24.83 2.60 -14.59
C LEU A 86 24.12 2.16 -13.32
N ASN A 87 23.18 2.98 -12.85
CA ASN A 87 22.40 2.69 -11.64
C ASN A 87 20.99 2.18 -11.95
N SER A 88 20.52 2.34 -13.19
CA SER A 88 19.18 1.99 -13.61
C SER A 88 19.07 1.79 -15.11
N VAL A 89 18.17 0.90 -15.55
CA VAL A 89 17.76 0.71 -16.94
C VAL A 89 16.23 0.81 -17.09
N GLY A 90 15.77 1.09 -18.31
CA GLY A 90 14.36 1.26 -18.66
C GLY A 90 13.96 2.71 -18.97
N PRO A 91 12.68 2.99 -19.22
CA PRO A 91 11.54 2.07 -19.10
C PRO A 91 11.53 0.95 -20.14
N TYR A 92 11.05 -0.22 -19.71
CA TYR A 92 10.54 -1.29 -20.57
C TYR A 92 9.02 -1.25 -20.53
N TYR A 93 8.37 -1.65 -21.62
CA TYR A 93 6.93 -1.46 -21.80
C TYR A 93 6.23 -2.80 -21.99
N TYR A 94 5.19 -3.03 -21.19
CA TYR A 94 4.23 -4.10 -21.41
C TYR A 94 2.90 -3.49 -21.86
N VAL A 95 2.71 -3.50 -23.18
CA VAL A 95 1.60 -2.84 -23.88
C VAL A 95 0.22 -3.36 -23.45
N PRO A 96 -0.02 -4.67 -23.21
CA PRO A 96 -1.36 -5.18 -22.88
C PRO A 96 -1.99 -4.60 -21.61
N THR A 97 -1.19 -4.11 -20.66
CA THR A 97 -1.69 -3.40 -19.47
C THR A 97 -1.17 -1.97 -19.37
N ASN A 98 -0.49 -1.47 -20.40
CA ASN A 98 0.23 -0.20 -20.41
C ASN A 98 1.13 -0.01 -19.16
N SER A 99 1.83 -1.09 -18.76
CA SER A 99 2.71 -1.07 -17.59
C SER A 99 4.15 -0.76 -17.99
N GLN A 100 4.84 0.00 -17.16
CA GLN A 100 6.25 0.33 -17.34
C GLN A 100 7.11 -0.35 -16.29
N PHE A 101 8.22 -0.93 -16.71
CA PHE A 101 9.18 -1.58 -15.82
C PHE A 101 10.50 -0.80 -15.81
N HIS A 102 11.03 -0.56 -14.62
CA HIS A 102 12.37 -0.02 -14.41
C HIS A 102 13.15 -0.95 -13.51
N PHE A 103 14.44 -1.08 -13.79
CA PHE A 103 15.34 -1.86 -12.96
C PHE A 103 16.42 -0.96 -12.39
N THR A 104 16.72 -1.11 -11.12
CA THR A 104 17.67 -0.22 -10.41
C THR A 104 18.60 -1.01 -9.49
N ARG A 105 19.82 -0.52 -9.29
CA ARG A 105 20.82 -1.17 -8.42
C ARG A 105 20.60 -0.90 -6.93
N CYS A 106 20.22 0.32 -6.59
CA CYS A 106 20.08 0.76 -5.21
C CYS A 106 18.72 1.42 -5.02
N PHE A 107 18.01 0.99 -3.98
CA PHE A 107 16.86 1.70 -3.46
C PHE A 107 17.28 2.48 -2.21
N SER A 108 16.63 3.61 -1.94
CA SER A 108 16.86 4.32 -0.68
C SER A 108 16.22 3.54 0.47
N ALA A 109 16.86 3.51 1.63
CA ALA A 109 16.37 2.81 2.83
C ALA A 109 15.00 3.28 3.35
N GLU A 110 14.46 4.36 2.78
CA GLU A 110 13.17 4.97 3.12
C GLU A 110 12.00 4.46 2.24
N GLN A 111 12.23 3.48 1.36
CA GLN A 111 11.19 2.98 0.45
C GLN A 111 10.46 1.76 1.03
N ASP A 112 9.15 1.90 1.26
CA ASP A 112 8.29 0.78 1.61
C ASP A 112 8.09 -0.14 0.40
N TYR A 113 8.49 -1.41 0.55
CA TYR A 113 8.23 -2.46 -0.44
C TYR A 113 6.83 -3.02 -0.27
N LEU A 114 6.23 -3.36 -1.41
CA LEU A 114 5.08 -4.26 -1.46
C LEU A 114 5.57 -5.70 -1.43
N THR A 115 4.96 -6.47 -0.55
CA THR A 115 5.26 -7.87 -0.25
C THR A 115 4.11 -8.76 -0.69
N SER A 116 4.32 -10.08 -0.72
CA SER A 116 3.26 -11.03 -1.01
C SER A 116 2.08 -10.95 -0.02
N ALA A 117 2.33 -10.52 1.22
CA ALA A 117 1.27 -10.32 2.22
C ALA A 117 0.32 -9.20 1.82
N ASP A 118 0.84 -8.12 1.24
CA ASP A 118 0.05 -6.98 0.74
C ASP A 118 -0.88 -7.42 -0.40
N PHE A 119 -0.36 -8.20 -1.36
CA PHE A 119 -1.16 -8.76 -2.45
C PHE A 119 -2.14 -9.82 -1.96
N THR A 120 -1.80 -10.57 -0.91
CA THR A 120 -2.73 -11.53 -0.28
C THR A 120 -3.92 -10.79 0.31
N GLN A 121 -3.67 -9.67 0.99
CA GLN A 121 -4.71 -8.80 1.51
C GLN A 121 -5.59 -8.24 0.39
N LEU A 122 -5.00 -7.69 -0.69
CA LEU A 122 -5.76 -7.20 -1.85
C LEU A 122 -6.62 -8.30 -2.50
N SER A 123 -6.04 -9.49 -2.70
CA SER A 123 -6.74 -10.63 -3.29
C SER A 123 -7.88 -11.13 -2.41
N SER A 124 -7.74 -11.04 -1.08
CA SER A 124 -8.79 -11.40 -0.13
C SER A 124 -10.04 -10.53 -0.31
N TYR A 125 -9.87 -9.23 -0.55
CA TYR A 125 -10.97 -8.30 -0.80
C TYR A 125 -11.58 -8.45 -2.19
N HIS A 126 -10.87 -9.04 -3.15
CA HIS A 126 -11.43 -9.28 -4.48
C HIS A 126 -12.53 -10.35 -4.47
N LYS A 127 -12.43 -11.33 -3.56
CA LYS A 127 -13.40 -12.43 -3.46
C LYS A 127 -14.69 -11.95 -2.79
N LEU A 128 -15.83 -12.19 -3.44
CA LEU A 128 -17.14 -11.85 -2.88
C LEU A 128 -17.34 -12.57 -1.52
N PRO A 129 -17.72 -11.83 -0.45
CA PRO A 129 -18.02 -12.43 0.84
C PRO A 129 -19.11 -13.51 0.73
N GLN A 130 -18.88 -14.66 1.36
CA GLN A 130 -19.84 -15.77 1.31
C GLN A 130 -21.17 -15.39 1.98
N LYS A 131 -22.27 -15.65 1.27
CA LYS A 131 -23.63 -15.44 1.76
C LYS A 131 -23.91 -16.36 2.96
N ASP A 132 -24.10 -15.77 4.13
CA ASP A 132 -24.53 -16.52 5.31
C ASP A 132 -25.99 -17.01 5.14
N ARG A 133 -26.16 -18.33 5.05
CA ARG A 133 -27.47 -18.96 4.86
C ARG A 133 -28.39 -18.77 6.07
N ALA A 134 -27.85 -18.71 7.28
CA ALA A 134 -28.64 -18.54 8.49
C ALA A 134 -29.18 -17.11 8.59
N LEU A 135 -28.32 -16.11 8.34
CA LEU A 135 -28.73 -14.70 8.33
C LEU A 135 -29.76 -14.41 7.22
N ASN A 136 -29.55 -14.94 6.01
CA ASN A 136 -30.51 -14.77 4.92
C ASN A 136 -31.88 -15.38 5.23
N LYS A 137 -31.91 -16.61 5.77
CA LYS A 137 -33.15 -17.24 6.23
C LYS A 137 -33.83 -16.42 7.34
N TYR A 138 -33.04 -15.90 8.28
CA TYR A 138 -33.54 -15.06 9.36
C TYR A 138 -34.18 -13.78 8.84
N ALA A 139 -33.51 -13.05 7.93
CA ALA A 139 -34.03 -11.85 7.30
C ALA A 139 -35.36 -12.09 6.56
N GLN A 140 -35.47 -13.19 5.82
CA GLN A 140 -36.70 -13.57 5.10
C GLN A 140 -37.86 -13.96 6.04
N SER A 141 -37.55 -14.59 7.18
CA SER A 141 -38.56 -15.03 8.16
C SER A 141 -39.20 -13.88 8.93
N ARG A 142 -38.53 -12.72 9.03
CA ARG A 142 -39.04 -11.52 9.71
C ARG A 142 -40.08 -10.80 8.85
N LYS A 143 -41.33 -11.28 8.91
CA LYS A 143 -42.51 -10.50 8.49
C LYS A 143 -42.71 -9.31 9.45
N THR A 144 -43.12 -8.19 8.90
CA THR A 144 -43.15 -6.80 9.40
C THR A 144 -43.88 -6.51 10.73
N ASN A 145 -44.35 -7.50 11.48
CA ASN A 145 -45.18 -7.26 12.66
C ASN A 145 -44.42 -7.55 13.97
N LYS A 146 -44.10 -6.49 14.71
CA LYS A 146 -43.65 -6.53 16.11
C LYS A 146 -44.76 -7.15 16.99
N LYS A 147 -44.78 -8.47 17.17
CA LYS A 147 -45.59 -9.10 18.24
C LYS A 147 -44.98 -8.74 19.60
N ALA A 148 -45.85 -8.43 20.56
CA ALA A 148 -45.54 -7.77 21.83
C ALA A 148 -45.11 -8.70 22.98
N LEU A 149 -45.26 -10.02 22.86
CA LEU A 149 -44.69 -10.97 23.83
C LEU A 149 -43.67 -11.85 23.11
N ARG A 150 -42.41 -11.77 23.56
CA ARG A 150 -41.27 -12.49 22.99
C ARG A 150 -40.61 -13.31 24.07
N SER A 151 -40.29 -14.57 23.75
CA SER A 151 -39.57 -15.40 24.71
C SER A 151 -38.13 -14.93 24.83
N LYS A 152 -37.52 -15.24 25.98
CA LYS A 152 -36.09 -15.03 26.23
C LYS A 152 -35.21 -15.64 25.11
N ASP A 153 -35.58 -16.82 24.63
CA ASP A 153 -34.87 -17.48 23.52
C ASP A 153 -35.01 -16.72 22.19
N GLU A 154 -36.16 -16.10 21.92
CA GLU A 154 -36.34 -15.24 20.73
C GLU A 154 -35.45 -13.99 20.81
N LEU A 155 -35.28 -13.41 22.00
CA LEU A 155 -34.39 -12.26 22.23
C LEU A 155 -32.92 -12.65 22.07
N ILE A 156 -32.48 -13.75 22.68
CA ILE A 156 -31.10 -14.27 22.53
C ILE A 156 -30.80 -14.54 21.05
N ARG A 157 -31.75 -15.16 20.32
CA ARG A 157 -31.61 -15.41 18.89
C ARG A 157 -31.52 -14.11 18.08
N ASP A 158 -32.32 -13.08 18.39
CA ASP A 158 -32.23 -11.78 17.72
C ASP A 158 -30.87 -11.11 17.96
N ILE A 159 -30.41 -11.09 19.22
CA ILE A 159 -29.10 -10.54 19.60
C ILE A 159 -27.98 -11.25 18.83
N SER A 160 -28.00 -12.59 18.79
CA SER A 160 -27.02 -13.40 18.07
C SER A 160 -27.01 -13.08 16.58
N MET A 161 -28.19 -12.97 15.95
CA MET A 161 -28.31 -12.64 14.53
C MET A 161 -27.87 -11.21 14.22
N CYS A 162 -28.16 -10.24 15.10
CA CYS A 162 -27.72 -8.85 14.95
C CYS A 162 -26.19 -8.73 15.08
N ARG A 163 -25.60 -9.40 16.08
CA ARG A 163 -24.15 -9.42 16.27
C ARG A 163 -23.42 -10.06 15.08
N ALA A 164 -23.93 -11.21 14.60
CA ALA A 164 -23.39 -11.85 13.40
C ALA A 164 -23.55 -10.97 12.15
N SER A 165 -24.66 -10.24 12.02
CA SER A 165 -24.88 -9.30 10.92
C SER A 165 -23.90 -8.12 10.94
N LEU A 166 -23.62 -7.55 12.12
CA LEU A 166 -22.64 -6.46 12.28
C LEU A 166 -21.24 -6.89 11.81
N LEU A 167 -20.76 -8.03 12.30
CA LEU A 167 -19.45 -8.57 11.90
C LEU A 167 -19.36 -8.82 10.38
N LYS A 168 -20.46 -9.27 9.76
CA LYS A 168 -20.52 -9.48 8.32
C LYS A 168 -20.60 -8.18 7.52
N ILE A 169 -21.25 -7.14 8.06
CA ILE A 169 -21.30 -5.82 7.43
C ILE A 169 -19.90 -5.24 7.29
N ASP A 170 -19.04 -5.37 8.29
CA ASP A 170 -17.67 -4.85 8.22
C ASP A 170 -16.88 -5.48 7.08
N THR A 171 -16.89 -6.82 6.96
CA THR A 171 -16.25 -7.53 5.83
C THR A 171 -16.85 -7.13 4.48
N VAL A 172 -18.18 -6.97 4.41
CA VAL A 172 -18.84 -6.54 3.17
C VAL A 172 -18.50 -5.09 2.82
N ASN A 173 -18.35 -4.21 3.81
CA ASN A 173 -17.93 -2.82 3.60
C ASN A 173 -16.53 -2.73 3.04
N GLU A 174 -15.58 -3.52 3.55
CA GLU A 174 -14.21 -3.58 3.02
C GLU A 174 -14.20 -4.05 1.56
N HIS A 175 -14.98 -5.09 1.24
CA HIS A 175 -15.15 -5.56 -0.14
C HIS A 175 -15.78 -4.48 -1.04
N ILE A 176 -16.84 -3.81 -0.59
CA ILE A 176 -17.48 -2.70 -1.33
C ILE A 176 -16.49 -1.57 -1.57
N LEU A 177 -15.68 -1.21 -0.57
CA LEU A 177 -14.64 -0.18 -0.69
C LEU A 177 -13.60 -0.59 -1.75
N TYR A 178 -13.13 -1.83 -1.70
CA TYR A 178 -12.19 -2.36 -2.69
C TYR A 178 -12.76 -2.29 -4.12
N ILE A 179 -13.98 -2.80 -4.34
CA ILE A 179 -14.60 -2.82 -5.67
C ILE A 179 -14.84 -1.40 -6.19
N ASN A 180 -15.30 -0.48 -5.35
CA ASN A 180 -15.45 0.93 -5.74
C ASN A 180 -14.10 1.54 -6.15
N LYS A 181 -13.02 1.26 -5.41
CA LYS A 181 -11.68 1.75 -5.76
C LYS A 181 -11.16 1.13 -7.05
N PHE A 182 -11.45 -0.15 -7.30
CA PHE A 182 -11.12 -0.81 -8.54
C PHE A 182 -11.84 -0.17 -9.73
N ILE A 183 -13.16 0.02 -9.64
CA ILE A 183 -13.97 0.68 -10.68
C ILE A 183 -13.47 2.09 -10.95
N GLN A 184 -13.25 2.90 -9.90
CA GLN A 184 -12.70 4.26 -10.02
C GLN A 184 -11.37 4.29 -10.78
N GLN A 185 -10.48 3.34 -10.50
CA GLN A 185 -9.18 3.27 -11.19
C GLN A 185 -9.33 2.94 -12.68
N ARG A 186 -10.20 2.00 -13.04
CA ARG A 186 -10.45 1.63 -14.44
C ARG A 186 -11.18 2.73 -15.21
N GLN A 187 -12.16 3.39 -14.59
CA GLN A 187 -12.86 4.52 -15.20
C GLN A 187 -11.92 5.69 -15.46
N ALA A 188 -11.04 6.03 -14.51
CA ALA A 188 -10.06 7.09 -14.69
C ALA A 188 -9.12 6.86 -15.90
N ILE A 189 -8.82 5.59 -16.21
CA ILE A 189 -8.05 5.24 -17.41
C ILE A 189 -8.85 5.56 -18.68
N GLY A 190 -10.13 5.20 -18.74
CA GLY A 190 -11.00 5.49 -19.88
C GLY A 190 -11.28 6.98 -20.10
N GLU A 191 -11.31 7.77 -19.02
CA GLU A 191 -11.51 9.22 -19.07
C GLU A 191 -10.27 10.01 -19.53
N THR A 192 -9.09 9.36 -19.58
CA THR A 192 -7.84 9.99 -19.98
C THR A 192 -7.84 10.32 -21.49
N THR A 193 -7.83 11.61 -21.83
CA THR A 193 -7.99 12.12 -23.21
C THR A 193 -6.89 11.64 -24.17
N GLU A 194 -5.64 11.62 -23.72
CA GLU A 194 -4.47 11.18 -24.51
C GLU A 194 -3.80 9.97 -23.84
N LEU A 195 -4.54 8.87 -23.71
CA LEU A 195 -3.98 7.65 -23.14
C LEU A 195 -2.94 7.04 -24.09
N ALA A 196 -1.69 7.06 -23.65
CA ALA A 196 -0.53 6.45 -24.30
C ALA A 196 0.48 5.97 -23.25
N PRO A 197 1.40 5.07 -23.60
CA PRO A 197 2.57 4.79 -22.79
C PRO A 197 3.31 6.08 -22.44
N ALA A 198 3.81 6.23 -21.21
CA ALA A 198 4.55 7.43 -20.85
C ALA A 198 5.96 7.42 -21.48
N GLY A 199 6.46 8.58 -21.89
CA GLY A 199 7.80 8.71 -22.45
C GLY A 199 8.90 8.43 -21.42
N PRO A 200 10.15 8.17 -21.87
CA PRO A 200 11.29 8.01 -20.99
C PRO A 200 11.61 9.32 -20.24
N ALA A 201 12.38 9.19 -19.16
CA ALA A 201 12.85 10.35 -18.38
C ALA A 201 13.68 11.32 -19.23
N ALA A 202 13.82 12.56 -18.75
CA ALA A 202 14.55 13.62 -19.46
C ALA A 202 15.99 13.23 -19.82
N ILE A 203 16.48 13.78 -20.93
CA ILE A 203 17.83 13.56 -21.45
C ILE A 203 18.86 13.86 -20.35
N PRO A 204 19.87 13.00 -20.14
CA PRO A 204 20.96 13.26 -19.21
C PRO A 204 21.62 14.62 -19.46
N VAL A 205 21.95 15.36 -18.40
CA VAL A 205 22.58 16.68 -18.54
C VAL A 205 24.08 16.50 -18.79
N LYS A 206 24.59 17.15 -19.85
CA LYS A 206 26.02 17.13 -20.18
C LYS A 206 26.84 17.84 -19.09
N PRO A 207 27.87 17.19 -18.52
CA PRO A 207 28.75 17.83 -17.55
C PRO A 207 29.46 19.04 -18.15
N GLN A 208 29.51 20.14 -17.41
CA GLN A 208 30.23 21.35 -17.81
C GLN A 208 31.71 21.22 -17.48
N LYS A 209 32.58 21.62 -18.41
CA LYS A 209 34.02 21.66 -18.16
C LYS A 209 34.26 22.71 -17.07
N PRO A 210 35.03 22.40 -16.01
CA PRO A 210 35.37 23.40 -15.00
C PRO A 210 36.06 24.59 -15.68
N ALA A 211 35.68 25.80 -15.27
CA ALA A 211 36.26 27.02 -15.82
C ALA A 211 37.78 27.01 -15.61
N GLU A 212 38.53 27.32 -16.66
CA GLU A 212 39.98 27.42 -16.56
C GLU A 212 40.31 28.50 -15.51
N PRO A 213 41.19 28.22 -14.54
CA PRO A 213 41.53 29.20 -13.52
C PRO A 213 42.05 30.46 -14.22
N PRO A 214 41.67 31.66 -13.75
CA PRO A 214 42.11 32.90 -14.38
C PRO A 214 43.63 32.90 -14.45
N ALA A 215 44.16 33.06 -15.66
CA ALA A 215 45.60 33.07 -15.90
C ALA A 215 46.23 34.20 -15.08
N ARG A 216 46.88 33.86 -13.96
CA ARG A 216 47.74 34.79 -13.23
C ARG A 216 48.97 35.02 -14.09
N PHE A 217 48.92 36.05 -14.91
CA PHE A 217 50.04 36.50 -15.73
C PHE A 217 51.09 37.15 -14.80
N ASN A 218 51.98 36.33 -14.23
CA ASN A 218 53.14 36.83 -13.50
C ASN A 218 54.24 37.16 -14.53
N LEU A 219 54.43 38.45 -14.81
CA LEU A 219 55.41 38.98 -15.77
C LEU A 219 56.88 38.59 -15.45
N LEU A 220 57.14 38.07 -14.25
CA LEU A 220 58.47 37.64 -13.76
C LEU A 220 58.84 36.18 -14.08
N ASP A 221 57.92 35.37 -14.60
CA ASP A 221 58.18 33.94 -14.91
C ASP A 221 58.75 33.70 -16.32
N SER A 222 59.02 34.76 -17.09
CA SER A 222 59.46 34.70 -18.50
C SER A 222 60.98 34.62 -18.71
N ILE A 223 61.78 34.56 -17.64
CA ILE A 223 63.24 34.41 -17.76
C ILE A 223 63.68 33.09 -17.11
N GLY A 224 63.92 32.09 -17.95
CA GLY A 224 64.98 31.10 -17.70
C GLY A 224 64.68 29.90 -16.80
N ARG A 225 63.46 29.36 -16.79
CA ARG A 225 63.24 27.99 -16.27
C ARG A 225 62.34 27.19 -17.21
N ILE A 226 62.89 26.11 -17.76
CA ILE A 226 62.12 25.01 -18.34
C ILE A 226 61.32 24.40 -17.19
N LYS A 227 60.15 24.95 -16.90
CA LYS A 227 59.13 24.26 -16.10
C LYS A 227 58.69 23.08 -16.95
N LEU A 228 59.05 21.86 -16.53
CA LEU A 228 58.33 20.67 -16.93
C LEU A 228 56.84 21.01 -16.77
N ARG A 229 56.11 21.10 -17.88
CA ARG A 229 54.66 21.06 -17.84
C ARG A 229 54.30 19.66 -17.36
N THR A 230 54.26 19.44 -16.05
CA THR A 230 53.26 18.53 -15.50
C THR A 230 51.94 19.08 -15.97
N ARG A 231 51.43 18.51 -17.06
CA ARG A 231 50.04 18.70 -17.46
C ARG A 231 49.24 18.45 -16.17
N PRO A 232 48.36 19.38 -15.74
CA PRO A 232 47.38 19.01 -14.73
C PRO A 232 46.71 17.75 -15.25
N GLU A 233 46.70 16.68 -14.45
CA GLU A 233 45.92 15.49 -14.77
C GLU A 233 44.54 15.99 -15.23
N PRO A 234 44.03 15.52 -16.39
CA PRO A 234 42.70 15.94 -16.81
C PRO A 234 41.78 15.64 -15.63
N ASP A 235 41.11 16.68 -15.11
CA ASP A 235 40.21 16.62 -13.95
C ASP A 235 39.52 15.26 -13.93
N SER A 236 40.03 14.34 -13.09
CA SER A 236 39.67 12.93 -13.16
C SER A 236 38.17 12.75 -12.96
N ASN A 237 37.58 13.67 -12.20
CA ASN A 237 36.16 13.82 -11.98
C ASN A 237 35.40 14.25 -13.24
N TYR A 238 35.86 15.23 -14.02
CA TYR A 238 35.19 15.63 -15.27
C TYR A 238 35.23 14.50 -16.31
N SER A 239 36.36 13.81 -16.46
CA SER A 239 36.48 12.66 -17.36
C SER A 239 35.54 11.53 -16.95
N HIS A 240 35.47 11.23 -15.64
CA HIS A 240 34.54 10.26 -15.08
C HIS A 240 33.07 10.66 -15.33
N LEU A 241 32.69 11.90 -15.00
CA LEU A 241 31.34 12.42 -15.22
C LEU A 241 30.94 12.37 -16.70
N MET A 242 31.88 12.66 -17.61
CA MET A 242 31.63 12.58 -19.05
C MET A 242 31.42 11.13 -19.51
N LYS A 243 32.19 10.17 -18.97
CA LYS A 243 31.99 8.74 -19.23
C LYS A 243 30.60 8.28 -18.76
N VAL A 244 30.21 8.65 -17.55
CA VAL A 244 28.88 8.40 -17.00
C VAL A 244 27.79 9.02 -17.88
N TYR A 245 27.99 10.26 -18.34
CA TYR A 245 27.07 10.94 -19.25
C TYR A 245 26.86 10.15 -20.55
N PHE A 246 27.94 9.73 -21.24
CA PHE A 246 27.80 8.97 -22.49
C PHE A 246 27.08 7.64 -22.29
N ILE A 247 27.35 6.94 -21.19
CA ILE A 247 26.67 5.69 -20.84
C ILE A 247 25.18 5.94 -20.61
N LYS A 248 24.82 6.97 -19.82
CA LYS A 248 23.42 7.34 -19.56
C LYS A 248 22.70 7.81 -20.82
N SER A 249 23.38 8.55 -21.71
CA SER A 249 22.81 9.00 -22.98
C SER A 249 22.50 7.81 -23.88
N ARG A 250 23.39 6.81 -23.95
CA ARG A 250 23.15 5.57 -24.69
C ARG A 250 21.96 4.79 -24.12
N GLU A 251 21.84 4.66 -22.81
CA GLU A 251 20.66 4.02 -22.20
C GLU A 251 19.37 4.81 -22.50
N HIS A 252 19.43 6.14 -22.47
CA HIS A 252 18.29 6.98 -22.85
C HIS A 252 17.90 6.81 -24.33
N GLU A 253 18.86 6.64 -25.24
CA GLU A 253 18.59 6.31 -26.64
C GLU A 253 17.88 4.95 -26.78
N LYS A 254 18.38 3.92 -26.09
CA LYS A 254 17.69 2.61 -26.05
C LYS A 254 16.26 2.75 -25.53
N ALA A 255 16.06 3.50 -24.45
CA ALA A 255 14.73 3.75 -23.88
C ALA A 255 13.80 4.49 -24.86
N CYS A 256 14.33 5.44 -25.63
CA CYS A 256 13.58 6.10 -26.71
C CYS A 256 13.18 5.13 -27.82
N GLU A 257 14.05 4.20 -28.22
CA GLU A 257 13.71 3.16 -29.21
C GLU A 257 12.63 2.20 -28.69
N ARG A 258 12.73 1.74 -27.43
CA ARG A 258 11.68 0.95 -26.77
C ARG A 258 10.35 1.68 -26.72
N TYR A 259 10.38 2.98 -26.42
CA TYR A 259 9.18 3.83 -26.41
C TYR A 259 8.55 3.97 -27.80
N LYS A 260 9.36 4.15 -28.85
CA LYS A 260 8.85 4.18 -30.24
C LYS A 260 8.15 2.87 -30.62
N LYS A 261 8.75 1.72 -30.30
CA LYS A 261 8.15 0.39 -30.50
C LYS A 261 6.83 0.28 -29.74
N ALA A 262 6.82 0.64 -28.46
CA ALA A 262 5.61 0.63 -27.64
C ALA A 262 4.49 1.54 -28.19
N LEU A 263 4.82 2.71 -28.75
CA LEU A 263 3.83 3.58 -29.39
C LEU A 263 3.24 2.98 -30.67
N GLN A 264 4.04 2.26 -31.45
CA GLN A 264 3.55 1.55 -32.64
C GLN A 264 2.59 0.45 -32.22
N ASP A 265 3.01 -0.41 -31.29
CA ASP A 265 2.19 -1.50 -30.76
C ASP A 265 0.91 -0.97 -30.08
N TRP A 266 1.00 0.19 -29.42
CA TRP A 266 -0.15 0.81 -28.76
C TRP A 266 -1.26 1.19 -29.73
N GLN A 267 -0.94 1.58 -30.97
CA GLN A 267 -1.98 1.91 -31.97
C GLN A 267 -2.92 0.73 -32.24
N GLU A 268 -2.38 -0.49 -32.22
CA GLU A 268 -3.14 -1.72 -32.46
C GLU A 268 -3.79 -2.25 -31.17
N ASN A 269 -3.12 -2.09 -30.03
CA ASN A 269 -3.53 -2.70 -28.75
C ASN A 269 -4.46 -1.80 -27.91
N ARG A 270 -4.48 -0.48 -28.15
CA ARG A 270 -5.30 0.48 -27.35
C ARG A 270 -6.77 0.09 -27.31
N GLY A 271 -7.34 -0.36 -28.43
CA GLY A 271 -8.74 -0.78 -28.50
C GLY A 271 -9.03 -1.97 -27.60
N ALA A 272 -8.19 -3.01 -27.66
CA ALA A 272 -8.33 -4.19 -26.80
C ALA A 272 -8.12 -3.85 -25.32
N PHE A 273 -7.16 -2.98 -25.01
CA PHE A 273 -6.90 -2.48 -23.66
C PHE A 273 -8.12 -1.76 -23.06
N LEU A 274 -8.73 -0.82 -23.80
CA LEU A 274 -9.91 -0.09 -23.34
C LEU A 274 -11.13 -1.00 -23.21
N HIS A 275 -11.34 -1.88 -24.19
CA HIS A 275 -12.42 -2.88 -24.12
C HIS A 275 -12.28 -3.77 -22.89
N LYS A 276 -11.06 -4.20 -22.54
CA LYS A 276 -10.81 -4.97 -21.33
C LYS A 276 -11.13 -4.16 -20.06
N CYS A 277 -10.78 -2.87 -20.02
CA CYS A 277 -11.15 -2.00 -18.92
C CYS A 277 -12.68 -1.89 -18.77
N ASP A 278 -13.41 -1.70 -19.88
CA ASP A 278 -14.87 -1.62 -19.87
C ASP A 278 -15.52 -2.93 -19.39
N PHE A 279 -15.01 -4.07 -19.86
CA PHE A 279 -15.46 -5.38 -19.42
C PHE A 279 -15.25 -5.58 -17.91
N GLU A 280 -14.06 -5.29 -17.41
CA GLU A 280 -13.73 -5.37 -15.97
C GLU A 280 -14.61 -4.43 -15.13
N ILE A 281 -14.92 -3.22 -15.63
CA ILE A 281 -15.84 -2.29 -14.96
C ILE A 281 -17.25 -2.88 -14.89
N GLN A 282 -17.75 -3.49 -15.96
CA GLN A 282 -19.08 -4.10 -15.99
C GLN A 282 -19.20 -5.26 -14.99
N GLU A 283 -18.21 -6.16 -14.98
CA GLU A 283 -18.15 -7.29 -14.05
C GLU A 283 -18.06 -6.81 -12.59
N ALA A 284 -17.18 -5.84 -12.31
CA ALA A 284 -17.06 -5.25 -10.99
C ALA A 284 -18.33 -4.52 -10.55
N THR A 285 -19.03 -3.85 -11.47
CA THR A 285 -20.31 -3.18 -11.18
C THR A 285 -21.41 -4.19 -10.85
N SER A 286 -21.43 -5.33 -11.54
CA SER A 286 -22.35 -6.44 -11.20
C SER A 286 -22.05 -6.97 -9.79
N THR A 287 -20.78 -7.23 -9.49
CA THR A 287 -20.31 -7.69 -8.18
C THR A 287 -20.65 -6.68 -7.07
N LEU A 288 -20.51 -5.38 -7.34
CA LEU A 288 -20.88 -4.32 -6.40
C LEU A 288 -22.38 -4.34 -6.08
N LYS A 289 -23.25 -4.57 -7.07
CA LYS A 289 -24.70 -4.69 -6.85
C LYS A 289 -25.02 -5.87 -5.94
N ASP A 290 -24.37 -7.01 -6.14
CA ASP A 290 -24.55 -8.18 -5.29
C ASP A 290 -24.06 -7.93 -3.84
N ALA A 291 -22.93 -7.26 -3.68
CA ALA A 291 -22.40 -6.88 -2.38
C ALA A 291 -23.32 -5.90 -1.63
N LEU A 292 -23.86 -4.89 -2.32
CA LEU A 292 -24.82 -3.94 -1.76
C LEU A 292 -26.13 -4.63 -1.35
N ALA A 293 -26.62 -5.58 -2.14
CA ALA A 293 -27.80 -6.37 -1.78
C ALA A 293 -27.56 -7.22 -0.52
N LEU A 294 -26.36 -7.79 -0.40
CA LEU A 294 -25.95 -8.55 0.79
C LEU A 294 -25.85 -7.66 2.03
N GLN A 295 -25.21 -6.51 1.91
CA GLN A 295 -25.11 -5.48 2.96
C GLN A 295 -26.50 -5.04 3.43
N SER A 296 -27.39 -4.73 2.49
CA SER A 296 -28.78 -4.34 2.76
C SER A 296 -29.53 -5.41 3.54
N THR A 297 -29.31 -6.69 3.24
CA THR A 297 -29.92 -7.80 3.98
C THR A 297 -29.48 -7.83 5.44
N TYR A 298 -28.18 -7.62 5.71
CA TYR A 298 -27.65 -7.59 7.08
C TYR A 298 -28.09 -6.35 7.85
N GLN A 299 -28.14 -5.19 7.20
CA GLN A 299 -28.66 -3.96 7.79
C GLN A 299 -30.14 -4.10 8.13
N GLU A 300 -30.93 -4.80 7.31
CA GLU A 300 -32.35 -5.02 7.57
C GLU A 300 -32.59 -5.91 8.80
N ILE A 301 -31.69 -6.85 9.09
CA ILE A 301 -31.73 -7.66 10.33
C ILE A 301 -31.60 -6.74 11.55
N ILE A 302 -30.61 -5.85 11.52
CA ILE A 302 -30.31 -4.91 12.61
C ILE A 302 -31.44 -3.87 12.75
N ARG A 303 -31.91 -3.28 11.66
CA ARG A 303 -32.99 -2.29 11.66
C ARG A 303 -34.31 -2.84 12.20
N LYS A 304 -34.58 -4.12 11.96
CA LYS A 304 -35.77 -4.82 12.49
C LYS A 304 -35.56 -5.36 13.90
N SER A 305 -34.37 -5.24 14.48
CA SER A 305 -34.07 -5.69 15.84
C SER A 305 -34.96 -4.98 16.86
N TYR A 306 -35.19 -5.66 17.98
CA TYR A 306 -35.89 -5.08 19.12
C TYR A 306 -35.00 -4.17 19.97
N ILE A 307 -33.69 -4.23 19.74
CA ILE A 307 -32.67 -3.52 20.50
C ILE A 307 -32.62 -2.08 20.02
N HIS A 308 -32.63 -1.13 20.95
CA HIS A 308 -32.49 0.28 20.63
C HIS A 308 -31.14 0.55 19.95
N SER A 309 -31.11 1.48 18.98
CA SER A 309 -29.94 1.77 18.13
C SER A 309 -28.66 2.02 18.94
N ASP A 310 -28.79 2.66 20.09
CA ASP A 310 -27.66 3.06 20.93
C ASP A 310 -26.89 1.86 21.52
N TYR A 311 -27.53 0.68 21.58
CA TYR A 311 -26.93 -0.56 22.08
C TYR A 311 -26.57 -1.55 20.96
N GLN A 312 -26.72 -1.16 19.68
CA GLN A 312 -26.47 -2.02 18.52
C GLN A 312 -24.98 -2.07 18.10
N ASN A 313 -24.08 -2.25 19.05
CA ASN A 313 -22.67 -2.54 18.80
C ASN A 313 -22.32 -3.96 19.25
N ALA A 314 -21.34 -4.59 18.61
CA ALA A 314 -21.04 -6.01 18.79
C ALA A 314 -20.73 -6.40 20.24
N ASP A 315 -20.04 -5.52 20.98
CA ASP A 315 -19.64 -5.74 22.37
C ASP A 315 -20.84 -5.66 23.33
N THR A 316 -21.69 -4.64 23.16
CA THR A 316 -22.90 -4.45 23.97
C THR A 316 -23.88 -5.57 23.74
N LEU A 317 -24.08 -5.99 22.49
CA LEU A 317 -24.87 -7.17 22.15
C LEU A 317 -24.31 -8.44 22.79
N GLY A 318 -22.98 -8.59 22.82
CA GLY A 318 -22.31 -9.69 23.52
C GLY A 318 -22.62 -9.71 25.03
N LYS A 319 -22.60 -8.54 25.68
CA LYS A 319 -22.97 -8.40 27.10
C LYS A 319 -24.46 -8.71 27.32
N PHE A 320 -25.36 -8.21 26.49
CA PHE A 320 -26.80 -8.49 26.60
C PHE A 320 -27.11 -9.97 26.44
N GLN A 321 -26.46 -10.63 25.47
CA GLN A 321 -26.55 -12.08 25.29
C GLN A 321 -26.12 -12.80 26.58
N HIS A 322 -24.98 -12.41 27.15
CA HIS A 322 -24.48 -13.01 28.39
C HIS A 322 -25.43 -12.80 29.58
N TYR A 323 -26.03 -11.62 29.73
CA TYR A 323 -26.99 -11.34 30.83
C TYR A 323 -28.23 -12.21 30.74
N LEU A 324 -28.76 -12.40 29.53
CA LEU A 324 -29.90 -13.28 29.30
C LEU A 324 -29.48 -14.73 29.56
N GLU A 325 -28.40 -15.22 28.97
CA GLU A 325 -27.95 -16.61 29.12
C GLU A 325 -27.66 -17.00 30.59
N THR A 326 -27.08 -16.09 31.38
CA THR A 326 -26.77 -16.32 32.80
C THR A 326 -27.95 -16.10 33.73
N GLY A 327 -29.07 -15.55 33.24
CA GLY A 327 -30.21 -15.19 34.08
C GLY A 327 -29.99 -13.95 34.95
N ARG A 328 -28.94 -13.15 34.67
CA ARG A 328 -28.79 -11.82 35.30
C ARG A 328 -29.90 -10.85 34.86
N ALA A 329 -30.47 -11.07 33.67
CA ALA A 329 -31.64 -10.36 33.17
C ALA A 329 -32.65 -11.34 32.56
N ASP A 330 -33.93 -10.97 32.67
CA ASP A 330 -35.04 -11.73 32.07
C ASP A 330 -35.58 -11.08 30.79
N ASP A 331 -35.34 -9.78 30.59
CA ASP A 331 -35.78 -9.02 29.44
C ASP A 331 -34.73 -8.00 28.98
N LEU A 332 -35.05 -7.30 27.89
CA LEU A 332 -34.16 -6.31 27.28
C LEU A 332 -33.97 -5.06 28.18
N GLN A 333 -35.01 -4.65 28.90
CA GLN A 333 -34.93 -3.49 29.80
C GLN A 333 -33.97 -3.78 30.96
N GLY A 334 -34.03 -4.98 31.54
CA GLY A 334 -33.09 -5.46 32.54
C GLY A 334 -31.66 -5.47 32.01
N CYS A 335 -31.46 -5.91 30.77
CA CYS A 335 -30.13 -5.86 30.13
C CYS A 335 -29.59 -4.43 30.01
N MET A 336 -30.42 -3.48 29.56
CA MET A 336 -30.05 -2.06 29.44
C MET A 336 -29.69 -1.47 30.80
N ASN A 337 -30.52 -1.70 31.83
CA ASN A 337 -30.29 -1.19 33.17
C ASN A 337 -28.97 -1.70 33.77
N ILE A 338 -28.66 -2.99 33.59
CA ILE A 338 -27.40 -3.57 34.07
C ILE A 338 -26.22 -2.97 33.31
N PHE A 339 -26.33 -2.82 31.99
CA PHE A 339 -25.26 -2.26 31.17
C PHE A 339 -24.95 -0.81 31.51
N GLU A 340 -25.97 0.04 31.65
CA GLU A 340 -25.77 1.44 32.05
C GLU A 340 -25.13 1.54 33.44
N GLY A 341 -25.56 0.69 34.38
CA GLY A 341 -24.92 0.59 35.69
C GLY A 341 -23.45 0.19 35.62
N GLU A 342 -23.12 -0.85 34.85
CA GLU A 342 -21.73 -1.30 34.69
C GLU A 342 -20.86 -0.26 33.97
N SER A 343 -21.37 0.38 32.92
CA SER A 343 -20.66 1.45 32.20
C SER A 343 -20.37 2.64 33.10
N HIS A 344 -21.36 3.05 33.91
CA HIS A 344 -21.16 4.11 34.90
C HIS A 344 -20.08 3.77 35.93
N TRP A 345 -20.03 2.52 36.40
CA TRP A 345 -18.96 2.05 37.29
C TRP A 345 -17.59 2.03 36.63
N GLN A 346 -17.51 1.69 35.34
CA GLN A 346 -16.26 1.73 34.58
C GLN A 346 -15.74 3.17 34.46
N ASP A 347 -16.63 4.14 34.21
CA ASP A 347 -16.28 5.56 34.15
C ASP A 347 -15.76 6.08 35.49
N ILE A 348 -16.41 5.71 36.60
CA ILE A 348 -15.96 6.04 37.95
C ILE A 348 -14.58 5.46 38.21
N LYS A 349 -14.36 4.18 37.88
CA LYS A 349 -13.08 3.51 38.09
C LYS A 349 -11.95 4.12 37.26
N ALA A 350 -12.21 4.43 35.99
CA ALA A 350 -11.24 5.12 35.14
C ALA A 350 -10.97 6.55 35.65
N GLY A 351 -11.97 7.21 36.22
CA GLY A 351 -11.81 8.49 36.92
C GLY A 351 -10.91 8.37 38.15
N GLN A 352 -11.13 7.36 38.99
CA GLN A 352 -10.29 7.06 40.15
C GLN A 352 -8.85 6.78 39.73
N GLU A 353 -8.63 5.94 38.73
CA GLU A 353 -7.29 5.62 38.22
C GLU A 353 -6.56 6.87 37.70
N ARG A 354 -7.25 7.79 37.01
CA ARG A 354 -6.67 9.08 36.61
C ARG A 354 -6.29 9.94 37.81
N ILE A 355 -7.14 9.98 38.84
CA ILE A 355 -6.87 10.73 40.08
C ILE A 355 -5.68 10.10 40.82
N GLU A 356 -5.65 8.78 40.96
CA GLU A 356 -4.57 8.04 41.61
C GLU A 356 -3.23 8.24 40.88
N ASN A 357 -3.21 8.14 39.56
CA ASN A 357 -2.03 8.42 38.75
C ASN A 357 -1.58 9.89 38.92
N THR A 358 -2.52 10.83 38.95
CA THR A 358 -2.21 12.25 39.17
C THR A 358 -1.63 12.47 40.57
N ILE A 359 -2.21 11.87 41.61
CA ILE A 359 -1.72 11.94 42.99
C ILE A 359 -0.32 11.32 43.08
N TYR A 360 -0.12 10.13 42.52
CA TYR A 360 1.19 9.46 42.47
C TYR A 360 2.25 10.35 41.80
N HIS A 361 1.90 11.00 40.69
CA HIS A 361 2.81 11.94 40.03
C HIS A 361 3.08 13.17 40.88
N LEU A 362 2.12 13.69 41.63
CA LEU A 362 2.27 14.89 42.48
C LEU A 362 2.88 14.61 43.86
N GLN A 363 3.15 13.35 44.22
CA GLN A 363 3.75 13.02 45.51
C GLN A 363 5.21 13.52 45.59
N PRO A 364 5.61 14.14 46.72
CA PRO A 364 6.97 14.68 46.89
C PRO A 364 8.07 13.60 46.88
N ASP A 365 7.71 12.35 47.12
CA ASP A 365 8.61 11.19 47.09
C ASP A 365 8.81 10.63 45.67
N ASN A 366 8.18 11.23 44.65
CA ASN A 366 8.38 10.83 43.26
C ASN A 366 9.72 11.41 42.74
N GLU A 367 10.72 10.55 42.57
CA GLU A 367 12.10 10.93 42.17
C GLU A 367 12.14 11.82 40.92
N SER A 368 11.19 11.63 39.99
CA SER A 368 11.06 12.43 38.77
C SER A 368 10.67 13.88 39.07
N LEU A 369 9.77 14.11 40.02
CA LEU A 369 9.30 15.44 40.41
C LEU A 369 10.29 16.13 41.36
N TYR A 370 11.00 15.36 42.19
CA TYR A 370 12.15 15.85 42.96
C TYR A 370 13.27 16.37 42.04
N SER A 371 13.62 15.61 41.00
CA SER A 371 14.63 16.00 40.01
C SER A 371 14.21 17.22 39.21
N ALA A 372 12.94 17.28 38.77
CA ALA A 372 12.39 18.44 38.08
C ALA A 372 12.37 19.70 38.97
N ASN A 373 12.00 19.58 40.25
CA ASN A 373 12.03 20.68 41.20
C ASN A 373 13.45 21.16 41.51
N GLN A 374 14.45 20.27 41.56
CA GLN A 374 15.86 20.66 41.66
C GLN A 374 16.31 21.45 40.42
N GLU A 375 15.95 20.99 39.22
CA GLU A 375 16.30 21.67 37.97
C GLU A 375 15.65 23.07 37.89
N VAL A 376 14.38 23.19 38.27
CA VAL A 376 13.66 24.47 38.35
C VAL A 376 14.28 25.39 39.41
N SER A 377 14.61 24.87 40.59
CA SER A 377 15.26 25.65 41.65
C SER A 377 16.64 26.16 41.21
N ARG A 378 17.39 25.33 40.48
CA ARG A 378 18.68 25.70 39.88
C ARG A 378 18.51 26.79 38.81
N LEU A 379 17.51 26.67 37.94
CA LEU A 379 17.20 27.68 36.92
C LEU A 379 16.79 29.02 37.54
N ILE A 380 15.96 29.00 38.58
CA ILE A 380 15.57 30.22 39.33
C ILE A 380 16.80 30.86 39.98
N ALA A 381 17.67 30.08 40.63
CA ALA A 381 18.90 30.60 41.23
C ALA A 381 19.82 31.25 40.18
N SER A 382 19.96 30.64 38.99
CA SER A 382 20.77 31.18 37.90
C SER A 382 20.20 32.44 37.24
N ALA A 383 18.91 32.72 37.43
CA ALA A 383 18.26 33.93 36.92
C ALA A 383 18.25 35.09 37.95
N MET A 384 18.68 34.82 39.18
CA MET A 384 18.82 35.82 40.25
C MET A 384 20.27 36.30 40.47
N GLU A 385 21.24 35.66 39.81
CA GLU A 385 22.57 36.24 39.51
C GLU A 385 22.51 37.07 38.23
#